data_AF-A8BWT2-F1
#
_entry.id   AF-A8BWT2-F1
#
_cell.length_a   1.000
_cell.length_b   1.000
_cell.length_c   1.000
_cell.angle_alpha   90.00
_cell.angle_beta   90.00
_cell.angle_gamma   90.00
#
_symmetry.space_group_name_H-M   'P 1'
#
loop_
_entity.id
_entity.type
_entity.pdbx_description
1 polymer ?
#
loop_
_entity_poly.entity_id
_entity_poly.type
_entity_poly.pdbx_seq_one_letter_code
_entity_poly.pdbx_strand_id
1 'polypeptide(L)'
;MLSLTTIKPRDRDCYSITKQLTEQTAILKDSQDFSLAESLQREIQKAKQDILQKLSVAEDARQAFERDCLEQAQKLAMTSEQKAWAENEALLQKEIEESIAQLQEDQEVELRRLESKLSSDNPKVYFSSKVLGLRKEAATLFKLKEFERAKESAALADKEEKAFLAQLERERVKKADIERKKLYDKHDKEIAVLEYRNYLKFCEFWTTRNAALAATAQRGKNFKQDLDIAHKEEYINLRARCVDRDIVSNRKSYQSASATFRGSSFLKLARTHASANE
;
A
#
# COMPACT_ATOMS: atom_id res chain seq x y z
N MET A 1 40.02 39.25 -33.76
CA MET A 1 39.27 37.98 -33.74
C MET A 1 37.85 38.26 -33.28
N LEU A 2 36.83 37.86 -34.04
CA LEU A 2 35.45 37.91 -33.56
C LEU A 2 35.29 36.84 -32.47
N SER A 3 34.92 37.26 -31.25
CA SER A 3 34.51 36.34 -30.20
C SER A 3 33.26 35.60 -30.67
N LEU A 4 33.17 34.28 -30.45
CA LEU A 4 31.99 33.50 -30.80
C LEU A 4 30.70 34.15 -30.27
N THR A 5 30.77 34.87 -29.13
CA THR A 5 29.67 35.58 -28.48
C THR A 5 29.00 36.67 -29.33
N THR A 6 29.61 37.12 -30.43
CA THR A 6 29.02 38.12 -31.34
C THR A 6 28.27 37.50 -32.52
N ILE A 7 28.35 36.19 -32.71
CA ILE A 7 27.70 35.45 -33.80
C ILE A 7 26.34 34.96 -33.33
N LYS A 8 25.30 35.14 -34.16
CA LYS A 8 23.95 34.63 -33.87
C LYS A 8 24.01 33.10 -33.64
N PRO A 9 23.24 32.56 -32.68
CA PRO A 9 23.32 31.13 -32.32
C PRO A 9 23.20 30.17 -33.50
N ARG A 10 22.26 30.44 -34.42
CA ARG A 10 22.02 29.61 -35.60
C ARG A 10 23.17 29.65 -36.62
N ASP A 11 23.89 30.76 -36.69
CA ASP A 11 25.06 30.92 -37.55
C ASP A 11 26.31 30.32 -36.91
N ARG A 12 26.34 30.18 -35.57
CA ARG A 12 27.43 29.54 -34.84
C ARG A 12 27.49 28.03 -35.07
N ASP A 13 26.35 27.35 -35.03
CA ASP A 13 26.26 25.90 -35.26
C ASP A 13 26.87 25.48 -36.62
N CYS A 14 26.90 26.42 -37.57
CA CYS A 14 27.48 26.24 -38.90
C CYS A 14 28.78 27.04 -39.11
N TYR A 15 29.27 27.77 -38.12
CA TYR A 15 30.34 28.76 -38.27
C TYR A 15 31.66 28.12 -38.68
N SER A 16 32.05 27.00 -38.06
CA SER A 16 33.28 26.28 -38.39
C SER A 16 33.36 25.85 -39.85
N ILE A 17 32.21 25.51 -40.45
CA ILE A 17 32.11 24.99 -41.82
C ILE A 17 31.90 26.12 -42.83
N THR A 18 31.17 27.17 -42.43
CA THR A 18 30.84 28.29 -43.32
C THR A 18 31.87 29.41 -43.28
N LYS A 19 32.79 29.44 -42.30
CA LYS A 19 33.77 30.53 -42.14
C LYS A 19 34.61 30.77 -43.39
N GLN A 20 35.27 29.72 -43.90
CA GLN A 20 36.12 29.81 -45.09
C GLN A 20 35.33 30.24 -46.33
N LEU A 21 34.12 29.69 -46.51
CA LEU A 21 33.24 30.06 -47.62
C LEU A 21 32.73 31.51 -47.49
N THR A 22 32.47 31.98 -46.26
CA THR A 22 32.00 33.35 -46.03
C THR A 22 33.11 34.36 -46.28
N GLU A 23 34.35 34.03 -45.89
CA GLU A 23 35.56 34.80 -46.20
C GLU A 23 35.80 34.85 -47.72
N GLN A 24 35.66 33.73 -48.44
CA GLN A 24 35.73 33.68 -49.90
C GLN A 24 34.63 34.47 -50.59
N THR A 25 33.40 34.46 -50.06
CA THR A 25 32.29 35.27 -50.59
C THR A 25 32.58 36.76 -50.47
N ALA A 26 33.19 37.20 -49.37
CA ALA A 26 33.56 38.60 -49.17
C ALA A 26 34.63 39.03 -50.18
N ILE A 27 35.67 38.20 -50.39
CA ILE A 27 36.72 38.44 -51.38
C ILE A 27 36.15 38.55 -52.80
N LEU A 28 35.21 37.67 -53.18
CA LEU A 28 34.56 37.69 -54.49
C LEU A 28 33.64 38.91 -54.70
N LYS A 29 33.04 39.44 -53.63
CA LYS A 29 32.26 40.69 -53.68
C LYS A 29 33.17 41.90 -53.85
N ASP A 30 34.33 41.90 -53.19
CA ASP A 30 35.34 42.94 -53.33
C ASP A 30 36.00 42.94 -54.72
N SER A 31 36.11 41.77 -55.38
CA SER A 31 36.60 41.63 -56.76
C SER A 31 35.54 41.89 -57.86
N GLN A 32 34.30 42.23 -57.49
CA GLN A 32 33.15 42.41 -58.40
C GLN A 32 32.71 41.15 -59.18
N ASP A 33 33.12 39.96 -58.74
CA ASP A 33 32.71 38.67 -59.31
C ASP A 33 31.37 38.20 -58.72
N PHE A 34 30.30 38.97 -58.97
CA PHE A 34 29.01 38.78 -58.31
C PHE A 34 28.32 37.44 -58.60
N SER A 35 28.52 36.86 -59.78
CA SER A 35 27.92 35.56 -60.15
C SER A 35 28.49 34.41 -59.32
N LEU A 36 29.81 34.40 -59.13
CA LEU A 36 30.51 33.42 -58.29
C LEU A 36 30.17 33.65 -56.81
N ALA A 37 30.10 34.91 -56.37
CA ALA A 37 29.67 35.24 -55.01
C ALA A 37 28.23 34.75 -54.72
N GLU A 38 27.31 34.86 -55.68
CA GLU A 38 25.93 34.37 -55.53
C GLU A 38 25.88 32.83 -55.47
N SER A 39 26.64 32.15 -56.33
CA SER A 39 26.76 30.69 -56.31
C SER A 39 27.27 30.19 -54.95
N LEU A 40 28.35 30.80 -54.45
CA LEU A 40 28.95 30.43 -53.17
C LEU A 40 28.02 30.74 -51.99
N GLN A 41 27.22 31.81 -52.08
CA GLN A 41 26.20 32.13 -51.09
C GLN A 41 25.07 31.08 -51.04
N ARG A 42 24.66 30.53 -52.19
CA ARG A 42 23.69 29.40 -52.25
C ARG A 42 24.29 28.12 -51.65
N GLU A 43 25.56 27.84 -51.90
CA GLU A 43 26.27 26.70 -51.31
C GLU A 43 26.39 26.81 -49.79
N ILE A 44 26.73 28.01 -49.27
CA ILE A 44 26.72 28.29 -47.83
C ILE A 44 25.34 28.03 -47.24
N GLN A 45 24.28 28.50 -47.90
CA GLN A 45 22.92 28.32 -47.39
C GLN A 45 22.49 26.85 -47.39
N LYS A 46 22.87 26.08 -48.41
CA LYS A 46 22.63 24.62 -48.46
C LYS A 46 23.39 23.89 -47.35
N ALA A 47 24.69 24.17 -47.19
CA ALA A 47 25.51 23.57 -46.13
C ALA A 47 24.95 23.88 -44.73
N LYS A 48 24.47 25.12 -44.49
CA LYS A 48 23.79 25.50 -43.25
C LYS A 48 22.53 24.67 -43.02
N GLN A 49 21.69 24.49 -44.05
CA GLN A 49 20.46 23.70 -43.93
C GLN A 49 20.76 22.23 -43.59
N ASP A 50 21.72 21.62 -44.25
CA ASP A 50 22.08 20.20 -44.03
C ASP A 50 22.57 19.95 -42.59
N ILE A 51 23.40 20.85 -42.04
CA ILE A 51 23.91 20.74 -40.67
C ILE A 51 22.78 20.94 -39.66
N LEU A 52 21.96 21.97 -39.84
CA LEU A 52 20.85 22.24 -38.94
C LEU A 52 19.84 21.09 -38.93
N GLN A 53 19.60 20.45 -40.09
CA GLN A 53 18.74 19.28 -40.19
C GLN A 53 19.35 18.09 -39.43
N LYS A 54 20.65 17.80 -39.61
CA LYS A 54 21.34 16.74 -38.85
C LYS A 54 21.27 16.97 -37.33
N LEU A 55 21.48 18.21 -36.88
CA LEU A 55 21.40 18.56 -35.47
C LEU A 55 19.98 18.43 -34.90
N SER A 56 18.96 18.72 -35.70
CA SER A 56 17.55 18.50 -35.33
C SER A 56 17.27 17.02 -35.14
N VAL A 57 17.60 16.19 -36.14
CA VAL A 57 17.37 14.73 -36.10
C VAL A 57 18.07 14.09 -34.90
N ALA A 58 19.31 14.49 -34.60
CA ALA A 58 20.05 13.98 -33.45
C ALA A 58 19.42 14.40 -32.11
N GLU A 59 18.88 15.62 -32.01
CA GLU A 59 18.19 16.08 -30.81
C GLU A 59 16.84 15.37 -30.62
N ASP A 60 16.07 15.19 -31.70
CA ASP A 60 14.80 14.46 -31.65
C ASP A 60 15.02 13.00 -31.18
N ALA A 61 16.07 12.35 -31.68
CA ALA A 61 16.46 11.01 -31.25
C ALA A 61 16.86 10.96 -29.76
N ARG A 62 17.60 11.96 -29.27
CA ARG A 62 17.97 12.06 -27.85
C ARG A 62 16.75 12.29 -26.96
N GLN A 63 15.82 13.16 -27.36
CA GLN A 63 14.59 13.42 -26.62
C GLN A 63 13.70 12.17 -26.56
N ALA A 64 13.58 11.43 -27.66
CA ALA A 64 12.88 10.15 -27.69
C ALA A 64 13.50 9.14 -26.72
N PHE A 65 14.82 8.99 -26.73
CA PHE A 65 15.53 8.12 -25.79
C PHE A 65 15.27 8.49 -24.31
N GLU A 66 15.29 9.78 -23.97
CA GLU A 66 15.01 10.23 -22.60
C GLU A 66 13.56 9.99 -22.18
N ARG A 67 12.60 10.10 -23.10
CA ARG A 67 11.20 9.73 -22.85
C ARG A 67 11.05 8.24 -22.61
N ASP A 68 11.70 7.40 -23.41
CA ASP A 68 11.68 5.94 -23.23
C ASP A 68 12.29 5.53 -21.88
N CYS A 69 13.42 6.16 -21.50
CA CYS A 69 14.04 5.93 -20.20
C CYS A 69 13.10 6.32 -19.05
N LEU A 70 12.43 7.47 -19.18
CA LEU A 70 11.47 7.92 -18.18
C LEU A 70 10.28 6.95 -18.06
N GLU A 71 9.74 6.45 -19.17
CA GLU A 71 8.64 5.49 -19.16
C GLU A 71 9.05 4.18 -18.48
N GLN A 72 10.23 3.65 -18.80
CA GLN A 72 10.78 2.45 -18.15
C GLN A 72 10.95 2.67 -16.64
N ALA A 73 11.49 3.82 -16.24
CA ALA A 73 11.70 4.15 -14.84
C ALA A 73 10.39 4.26 -14.06
N GLN A 74 9.36 4.85 -14.66
CA GLN A 74 8.02 4.95 -14.07
C GLN A 74 7.39 3.57 -13.88
N LYS A 75 7.50 2.69 -14.88
CA LYS A 75 7.01 1.30 -14.76
C LYS A 75 7.71 0.58 -13.61
N LEU A 76 9.04 0.64 -13.54
CA LEU A 76 9.81 0.02 -12.45
C LEU A 76 9.42 0.57 -11.08
N ALA A 77 9.29 1.89 -10.93
CA ALA A 77 8.88 2.52 -9.67
C ALA A 77 7.48 2.05 -9.24
N MET A 78 6.51 2.02 -10.17
CA MET A 78 5.16 1.53 -9.89
C MET A 78 5.14 0.05 -9.50
N THR A 79 5.88 -0.80 -10.21
CA THR A 79 5.95 -2.23 -9.90
C THR A 79 6.61 -2.48 -8.55
N SER A 80 7.68 -1.76 -8.22
CA SER A 80 8.34 -1.86 -6.91
C SER A 80 7.40 -1.45 -5.78
N GLU A 81 6.67 -0.34 -5.94
CA GLU A 81 5.70 0.12 -4.95
C GLU A 81 4.56 -0.90 -4.78
N GLN A 82 4.02 -1.42 -5.88
CA GLN A 82 3.00 -2.47 -5.84
C GLN A 82 3.46 -3.75 -5.14
N LYS A 83 4.72 -4.17 -5.36
CA LYS A 83 5.31 -5.33 -4.68
C LYS A 83 5.40 -5.11 -3.17
N ALA A 84 5.91 -3.96 -2.73
CA ALA A 84 6.00 -3.61 -1.31
C ALA A 84 4.61 -3.59 -0.65
N TRP A 85 3.60 -3.05 -1.33
CA TRP A 85 2.22 -3.08 -0.81
C TRP A 85 1.59 -4.47 -0.78
N ALA A 86 1.94 -5.35 -1.72
CA ALA A 86 1.49 -6.75 -1.68
C ALA A 86 2.10 -7.51 -0.49
N GLU A 87 3.37 -7.25 -0.15
CA GLU A 87 4.02 -7.79 1.05
C GLU A 87 3.34 -7.29 2.32
N ASN A 88 3.04 -5.97 2.39
CA ASN A 88 2.29 -5.40 3.51
C ASN A 88 0.87 -5.96 3.64
N GLU A 89 0.21 -6.24 2.51
CA GLU A 89 -1.12 -6.89 2.50
C GLU A 89 -1.05 -8.29 3.09
N ALA A 90 -0.05 -9.08 2.71
CA ALA A 90 0.16 -10.42 3.25
C ALA A 90 0.46 -10.41 4.76
N LEU A 91 1.25 -9.44 5.24
CA LEU A 91 1.50 -9.25 6.66
C LEU A 91 0.20 -8.91 7.42
N LEU A 92 -0.61 -8.00 6.88
CA LEU A 92 -1.89 -7.63 7.47
C LEU A 92 -2.86 -8.82 7.53
N GLN A 93 -2.93 -9.61 6.47
CA GLN A 93 -3.76 -10.84 6.45
C GLN A 93 -3.31 -11.82 7.54
N LYS A 94 -2.00 -12.04 7.66
CA LYS A 94 -1.44 -12.91 8.69
C LYS A 94 -1.76 -12.42 10.11
N GLU A 95 -1.61 -11.13 10.38
CA GLU A 95 -1.96 -10.55 11.69
C GLU A 95 -3.45 -10.73 12.03
N ILE A 96 -4.33 -10.63 11.02
CA ILE A 96 -5.77 -10.82 11.18
C ILE A 96 -6.08 -12.29 11.49
N GLU A 97 -5.46 -13.22 10.75
CA GLU A 97 -5.60 -14.66 10.98
C GLU A 97 -5.13 -15.05 12.39
N GLU A 98 -3.97 -14.55 12.82
CA GLU A 98 -3.45 -14.76 14.18
C GLU A 98 -4.40 -14.22 15.24
N SER A 99 -4.97 -13.04 15.03
CA SER A 99 -5.93 -12.45 15.97
C SER A 99 -7.25 -13.23 16.05
N ILE A 100 -7.71 -13.82 14.95
CA ILE A 100 -8.91 -14.67 14.93
C ILE A 100 -8.62 -15.98 15.66
N ALA A 101 -7.49 -16.61 15.38
CA ALA A 101 -7.08 -17.85 16.03
C ALA A 101 -6.94 -17.68 17.55
N GLN A 102 -6.34 -16.57 18.00
CA GLN A 102 -6.22 -16.26 19.42
C GLN A 102 -7.60 -16.10 20.09
N LEU A 103 -8.54 -15.39 19.45
CA LEU A 103 -9.88 -15.22 20.00
C LEU A 103 -10.60 -16.58 20.11
N GLN A 104 -10.47 -17.43 19.09
CA GLN A 104 -11.06 -18.78 19.11
C GLN A 104 -10.48 -19.63 20.25
N GLU A 105 -9.16 -19.61 20.46
CA GLU A 105 -8.52 -20.33 21.56
C GLU A 105 -9.01 -19.82 22.94
N ASP A 106 -9.07 -18.50 23.12
CA ASP A 106 -9.55 -17.89 24.35
C ASP A 106 -11.01 -18.29 24.65
N GLN A 107 -11.87 -18.28 23.63
CA GLN A 107 -13.28 -18.68 23.73
C GLN A 107 -13.43 -20.17 24.06
N GLU A 108 -12.63 -21.05 23.45
CA GLU A 108 -12.60 -22.47 23.79
C GLU A 108 -12.20 -22.72 25.24
N VAL A 109 -11.17 -22.01 25.74
CA VAL A 109 -10.73 -22.13 27.13
C VAL A 109 -11.83 -21.66 28.09
N GLU A 110 -12.51 -20.55 27.78
CA GLU A 110 -13.63 -20.07 28.59
C GLU A 110 -14.79 -21.07 28.64
N LEU A 111 -15.16 -21.68 27.49
CA LEU A 111 -16.18 -22.72 27.42
C LEU A 111 -15.81 -23.93 28.27
N ARG A 112 -14.57 -24.43 28.14
CA ARG A 112 -14.08 -25.56 28.94
C ARG A 112 -14.12 -25.26 30.44
N ARG A 113 -13.75 -24.04 30.85
CA ARG A 113 -13.82 -23.60 32.26
C ARG A 113 -15.26 -23.55 32.76
N LEU A 114 -16.20 -23.05 31.94
CA LEU A 114 -17.61 -23.02 32.30
C LEU A 114 -18.18 -24.43 32.46
N GLU A 115 -17.96 -25.31 31.48
CA GLU A 115 -18.45 -26.70 31.55
C GLU A 115 -17.86 -27.45 32.75
N SER A 116 -16.57 -27.25 33.05
CA SER A 116 -15.94 -27.80 34.26
C SER A 116 -16.65 -27.29 35.53
N LYS A 117 -16.94 -26.00 35.61
CA LYS A 117 -17.65 -25.41 36.76
C LYS A 117 -19.06 -25.98 36.91
N LEU A 118 -19.83 -26.02 35.82
CA LEU A 118 -21.20 -26.55 35.79
C LEU A 118 -21.26 -28.04 36.14
N SER A 119 -20.25 -28.82 35.76
CA SER A 119 -20.15 -30.24 36.11
C SER A 119 -19.85 -30.48 37.59
N SER A 120 -19.13 -29.56 38.24
CA SER A 120 -18.77 -29.65 39.66
C SER A 120 -19.87 -29.15 40.60
N ASP A 121 -20.82 -28.38 40.09
CA ASP A 121 -21.89 -27.75 40.88
C ASP A 121 -23.03 -28.75 41.11
N ASN A 122 -22.82 -29.66 42.06
CA ASN A 122 -23.85 -30.57 42.55
C ASN A 122 -24.69 -29.90 43.65
N PRO A 123 -26.02 -29.98 43.59
CA PRO A 123 -26.88 -29.37 44.60
C PRO A 123 -26.61 -30.05 45.95
N LYS A 124 -26.24 -29.25 46.94
CA LYS A 124 -26.19 -29.72 48.33
C LYS A 124 -27.60 -30.17 48.72
N VAL A 125 -27.74 -31.44 49.07
CA VAL A 125 -29.02 -32.03 49.46
C VAL A 125 -29.44 -31.44 50.81
N TYR A 126 -30.32 -30.43 50.77
CA TYR A 126 -31.00 -29.93 51.95
C TYR A 126 -32.41 -30.49 51.94
N PHE A 127 -32.80 -31.24 52.97
CA PHE A 127 -34.21 -31.63 53.13
C PHE A 127 -35.06 -30.38 53.34
N SER A 128 -36.18 -30.26 52.62
CA SER A 128 -37.12 -29.17 52.86
C SER A 128 -37.65 -29.24 54.29
N SER A 129 -38.02 -28.10 54.88
CA SER A 129 -38.62 -28.04 56.22
C SER A 129 -39.84 -28.96 56.35
N LYS A 130 -40.58 -29.12 55.25
CA LYS A 130 -41.72 -30.04 55.12
C LYS A 130 -41.30 -31.51 55.20
N VAL A 131 -40.25 -31.94 54.49
CA VAL A 131 -39.72 -33.30 54.57
C VAL A 131 -39.17 -33.60 55.97
N LEU A 132 -38.46 -32.64 56.56
CA LEU A 132 -37.97 -32.75 57.95
C LEU A 132 -39.13 -32.85 58.96
N GLY A 133 -40.20 -32.10 58.75
CA GLY A 133 -41.42 -32.17 59.56
C GLY A 133 -42.11 -33.53 59.49
N LEU A 134 -42.34 -34.04 58.27
CA LEU A 134 -42.97 -35.34 58.04
C LEU A 134 -42.13 -36.50 58.59
N ARG A 135 -40.80 -36.45 58.46
CA ARG A 135 -39.92 -37.47 59.05
C ARG A 135 -39.95 -37.45 60.59
N LYS A 136 -40.03 -36.26 61.20
CA LYS A 136 -40.20 -36.13 62.66
C LYS A 136 -41.55 -36.67 63.10
N GLU A 137 -42.61 -36.34 62.36
CA GLU A 137 -43.98 -36.79 62.62
C GLU A 137 -44.09 -38.31 62.53
N ALA A 138 -43.55 -38.93 61.48
CA ALA A 138 -43.46 -40.37 61.34
C ALA A 138 -42.72 -41.03 62.53
N ALA A 139 -41.59 -40.45 62.97
CA ALA A 139 -40.85 -40.94 64.13
C ALA A 139 -41.64 -40.83 65.45
N THR A 140 -42.42 -39.76 65.64
CA THR A 140 -43.31 -39.62 66.80
C THR A 140 -44.48 -40.59 66.77
N LEU A 141 -45.14 -40.75 65.61
CA LEU A 141 -46.26 -41.69 65.44
C LEU A 141 -45.81 -43.15 65.64
N PHE A 142 -44.60 -43.48 65.19
CA PHE A 142 -44.00 -44.79 65.42
C PHE A 142 -43.77 -45.06 66.93
N LYS A 143 -43.26 -44.08 67.68
CA LYS A 143 -43.11 -44.18 69.15
C LYS A 143 -44.45 -44.34 69.87
N LEU A 144 -45.52 -43.74 69.34
CA LEU A 144 -46.88 -43.85 69.86
C LEU A 144 -47.61 -45.14 69.43
N LYS A 145 -46.94 -46.05 68.69
CA LYS A 145 -47.50 -47.30 68.15
C LYS A 145 -48.64 -47.12 67.14
N GLU A 146 -48.77 -45.94 66.54
CA GLU A 146 -49.71 -45.67 65.43
C GLU A 146 -49.07 -46.05 64.09
N PHE A 147 -48.81 -47.34 63.87
CA PHE A 147 -47.95 -47.82 62.78
C PHE A 147 -48.43 -47.48 61.37
N GLU A 148 -49.74 -47.60 61.07
CA GLU A 148 -50.27 -47.27 59.75
C GLU A 148 -50.10 -45.78 59.42
N ARG A 149 -50.38 -44.90 60.38
CA ARG A 149 -50.19 -43.44 60.24
C ARG A 149 -48.72 -43.06 60.13
N ALA A 150 -47.84 -43.74 60.86
CA ALA A 150 -46.40 -43.55 60.74
C ALA A 150 -45.89 -43.93 59.34
N LYS A 151 -46.43 -45.02 58.77
CA LYS A 151 -46.09 -45.49 57.42
C LYS A 151 -46.59 -44.52 56.33
N GLU A 152 -47.80 -43.99 56.49
CA GLU A 152 -48.36 -42.97 55.60
C GLU A 152 -47.54 -41.66 55.64
N SER A 153 -47.16 -41.20 56.83
CA SER A 153 -46.32 -40.00 57.01
C SER A 153 -44.92 -40.19 56.40
N ALA A 154 -44.32 -41.37 56.54
CA ALA A 154 -43.05 -41.71 55.89
C ALA A 154 -43.16 -41.75 54.35
N ALA A 155 -44.21 -42.37 53.81
CA ALA A 155 -44.45 -42.42 52.36
C ALA A 155 -44.68 -41.03 51.76
N LEU A 156 -45.37 -40.14 52.49
CA LEU A 156 -45.53 -38.74 52.12
C LEU A 156 -44.20 -37.98 52.14
N ALA A 157 -43.36 -38.22 53.15
CA ALA A 157 -42.02 -37.61 53.23
C ALA A 157 -41.15 -38.00 52.02
N ASP A 158 -41.13 -39.27 51.64
CA ASP A 158 -40.35 -39.78 50.50
C ASP A 158 -40.86 -39.20 49.17
N LYS A 159 -42.17 -39.05 49.02
CA LYS A 159 -42.78 -38.45 47.82
C LYS A 159 -42.40 -36.97 47.69
N GLU A 160 -42.46 -36.22 48.80
CA GLU A 160 -42.08 -34.80 48.84
C GLU A 160 -40.58 -34.60 48.63
N GLU A 161 -39.74 -35.48 49.17
CA GLU A 161 -38.29 -35.45 48.95
C GLU A 161 -37.95 -35.66 47.47
N LYS A 162 -38.53 -36.67 46.82
CA LYS A 162 -38.34 -36.91 45.38
C LYS A 162 -38.79 -35.72 44.54
N ALA A 163 -39.93 -35.12 44.87
CA ALA A 163 -40.44 -33.94 44.18
C ALA A 163 -39.51 -32.73 44.35
N PHE A 164 -39.00 -32.50 45.56
CA PHE A 164 -38.08 -31.41 45.88
C PHE A 164 -36.72 -31.59 45.18
N LEU A 165 -36.15 -32.79 45.18
CA LEU A 165 -34.92 -33.10 44.45
C LEU A 165 -35.09 -32.91 42.94
N ALA A 166 -36.22 -33.32 42.38
CA ALA A 166 -36.52 -33.10 40.97
C ALA A 166 -36.66 -31.62 40.62
N GLN A 167 -37.21 -30.80 41.53
CA GLN A 167 -37.28 -29.35 41.35
C GLN A 167 -35.90 -28.71 41.41
N LEU A 168 -35.06 -29.10 42.38
CA LEU A 168 -33.67 -28.61 42.47
C LEU A 168 -32.86 -28.92 41.20
N GLU A 169 -33.00 -30.13 40.65
CA GLU A 169 -32.31 -30.49 39.41
C GLU A 169 -32.80 -29.65 38.21
N ARG A 170 -34.11 -29.40 38.11
CA ARG A 170 -34.65 -28.51 37.06
C ARG A 170 -34.11 -27.09 37.18
N GLU A 171 -34.03 -26.56 38.40
CA GLU A 171 -33.47 -25.22 38.63
C GLU A 171 -31.98 -25.16 38.32
N ARG A 172 -31.22 -26.23 38.62
CA ARG A 172 -29.80 -26.37 38.28
C ARG A 172 -29.58 -26.36 36.77
N VAL A 173 -30.31 -27.20 36.04
CA VAL A 173 -30.26 -27.25 34.56
C VAL A 173 -30.60 -25.89 33.96
N LYS A 174 -31.68 -25.26 34.44
CA LYS A 174 -32.07 -23.92 33.97
C LYS A 174 -31.00 -22.87 34.22
N LYS A 175 -30.33 -22.89 35.38
CA LYS A 175 -29.22 -21.98 35.69
C LYS A 175 -28.03 -22.24 34.76
N ALA A 176 -27.66 -23.50 34.55
CA ALA A 176 -26.59 -23.89 33.64
C ALA A 176 -26.84 -23.38 32.21
N ASP A 177 -28.07 -23.54 31.71
CA ASP A 177 -28.44 -23.06 30.37
C ASP A 177 -28.39 -21.52 30.26
N ILE A 178 -28.79 -20.80 31.32
CA ILE A 178 -28.66 -19.34 31.37
C ILE A 178 -27.20 -18.92 31.36
N GLU A 179 -26.32 -19.59 32.10
CA GLU A 179 -24.89 -19.29 32.12
C GLU A 179 -24.23 -19.57 30.76
N ARG A 180 -24.55 -20.70 30.13
CA ARG A 180 -24.10 -21.00 28.76
C ARG A 180 -24.55 -19.94 27.77
N LYS A 181 -25.83 -19.58 27.80
CA LYS A 181 -26.38 -18.54 26.91
C LYS A 181 -25.66 -17.21 27.09
N LYS A 182 -25.42 -16.78 28.34
CA LYS A 182 -24.67 -15.55 28.61
C LYS A 182 -23.24 -15.59 28.07
N LEU A 183 -22.59 -16.75 28.11
CA LEU A 183 -21.25 -16.91 27.55
C LEU A 183 -21.26 -16.84 26.03
N TYR A 184 -22.19 -17.50 25.36
CA TYR A 184 -22.35 -17.38 23.91
C TYR A 184 -22.67 -15.95 23.48
N ASP A 185 -23.60 -15.27 24.16
CA ASP A 185 -23.92 -13.85 23.91
C ASP A 185 -22.70 -12.93 24.10
N LYS A 186 -21.73 -13.32 24.95
CA LYS A 186 -20.46 -12.61 25.13
C LYS A 186 -19.52 -12.89 23.96
N HIS A 187 -19.36 -14.15 23.57
CA HIS A 187 -18.50 -14.57 22.45
C HIS A 187 -18.95 -13.95 21.12
N ASP A 188 -20.26 -13.89 20.85
CA ASP A 188 -20.81 -13.24 19.66
C ASP A 188 -20.44 -11.75 19.59
N LYS A 189 -20.46 -11.05 20.73
CA LYS A 189 -20.07 -9.63 20.80
C LYS A 189 -18.57 -9.45 20.56
N GLU A 190 -17.73 -10.34 21.08
CA GLU A 190 -16.28 -10.28 20.88
C GLU A 190 -15.92 -10.51 19.41
N ILE A 191 -16.59 -11.47 18.76
CA ILE A 191 -16.47 -11.71 17.31
C ILE A 191 -16.84 -10.44 16.54
N ALA A 192 -18.01 -9.86 16.81
CA ALA A 192 -18.46 -8.64 16.12
C ALA A 192 -17.49 -7.45 16.33
N VAL A 193 -16.93 -7.29 17.53
CA VAL A 193 -15.94 -6.25 17.83
C VAL A 193 -14.63 -6.49 17.05
N LEU A 194 -14.17 -7.74 16.99
CA LEU A 194 -12.96 -8.09 16.25
C LEU A 194 -13.16 -7.90 14.74
N GLU A 195 -14.28 -8.35 14.19
CA GLU A 195 -14.65 -8.13 12.77
C GLU A 195 -14.67 -6.65 12.42
N TYR A 196 -15.29 -5.82 13.25
CA TYR A 196 -15.33 -4.38 13.03
C TYR A 196 -13.93 -3.75 13.08
N ARG A 197 -13.09 -4.17 14.03
CA ARG A 197 -11.70 -3.68 14.12
C ARG A 197 -10.88 -4.09 12.90
N ASN A 198 -11.03 -5.33 12.43
CA ASN A 198 -10.34 -5.82 11.24
C ASN A 198 -10.81 -5.09 9.98
N TYR A 199 -12.11 -4.80 9.87
CA TYR A 199 -12.66 -3.99 8.79
C TYR A 199 -12.02 -2.59 8.74
N LEU A 200 -11.89 -1.90 9.88
CA LEU A 200 -11.22 -0.59 9.94
C LEU A 200 -9.76 -0.68 9.47
N LYS A 201 -9.01 -1.69 9.92
CA LYS A 201 -7.63 -1.92 9.46
C LYS A 201 -7.57 -2.08 7.93
N PHE A 202 -8.48 -2.85 7.34
CA PHE A 202 -8.55 -2.98 5.87
C PHE A 202 -8.85 -1.65 5.18
N CYS A 203 -9.82 -0.88 5.68
CA CYS A 203 -10.15 0.43 5.10
C CYS A 203 -8.93 1.38 5.13
N GLU A 204 -8.22 1.44 6.26
CA GLU A 204 -7.01 2.26 6.40
C GLU A 204 -5.90 1.79 5.47
N PHE A 205 -5.68 0.48 5.37
CA PHE A 205 -4.72 -0.11 4.45
C PHE A 205 -5.00 0.25 2.98
N TRP A 206 -6.23 0.04 2.49
CA TRP A 206 -6.58 0.35 1.11
C TRP A 206 -6.50 1.85 0.82
N THR A 207 -6.89 2.68 1.78
CA THR A 207 -6.81 4.15 1.65
C THR A 207 -5.37 4.61 1.51
N THR A 208 -4.47 4.15 2.39
CA THR A 208 -3.04 4.50 2.37
C THR A 208 -2.33 3.98 1.12
N ARG A 209 -2.58 2.71 0.74
CA ARG A 209 -2.09 2.12 -0.50
C ARG A 209 -2.49 2.93 -1.73
N ASN A 210 -3.77 3.26 -1.85
CA ASN A 210 -4.27 4.00 -3.02
C ASN A 210 -3.68 5.42 -3.08
N ALA A 211 -3.52 6.08 -1.94
CA ALA A 211 -2.86 7.39 -1.87
C ALA A 211 -1.39 7.31 -2.29
N ALA A 212 -0.64 6.31 -1.84
CA ALA A 212 0.76 6.10 -2.21
C ALA A 212 0.94 5.80 -3.71
N LEU A 213 0.11 4.91 -4.26
CA LEU A 213 0.12 4.61 -5.70
C LEU A 213 -0.27 5.82 -6.56
N ALA A 214 -1.27 6.59 -6.12
CA ALA A 214 -1.68 7.82 -6.80
C ALA A 214 -0.56 8.88 -6.78
N ALA A 215 0.12 9.05 -5.64
CA ALA A 215 1.26 9.96 -5.51
C ALA A 215 2.42 9.55 -6.44
N THR A 216 2.71 8.25 -6.55
CA THR A 216 3.75 7.72 -7.44
C THR A 216 3.39 7.96 -8.91
N ALA A 217 2.13 7.69 -9.30
CA ALA A 217 1.64 7.97 -10.64
C ALA A 217 1.69 9.48 -10.98
N GLN A 218 1.30 10.35 -10.04
CA GLN A 218 1.35 11.79 -10.23
C GLN A 218 2.79 12.30 -10.35
N ARG A 219 3.73 11.76 -9.57
CA ARG A 219 5.16 12.07 -9.70
C ARG A 219 5.67 11.74 -11.11
N GLY A 220 5.24 10.60 -11.68
CA GLY A 220 5.54 10.25 -13.07
C GLY A 220 5.02 11.29 -14.07
N LYS A 221 3.76 11.73 -13.93
CA LYS A 221 3.18 12.78 -14.78
C LYS A 221 3.97 14.09 -14.69
N ASN A 222 4.35 14.51 -13.48
CA ASN A 222 5.14 15.72 -13.27
C ASN A 222 6.52 15.60 -13.93
N PHE A 223 7.21 14.47 -13.79
CA PHE A 223 8.50 14.26 -14.46
C PHE A 223 8.40 14.32 -15.99
N LYS A 224 7.29 13.83 -16.56
CA LYS A 224 7.06 13.93 -18.00
C LYS A 224 6.88 15.39 -18.43
N GLN A 225 6.07 16.15 -17.70
CA GLN A 225 5.88 17.58 -17.97
C GLN A 225 7.18 18.37 -17.83
N ASP A 226 7.94 18.13 -16.76
CA ASP A 226 9.24 18.77 -16.52
C ASP A 226 10.23 18.44 -17.64
N LEU A 227 10.26 17.19 -18.11
CA LEU A 227 11.12 16.76 -19.21
C LEU A 227 10.74 17.47 -20.52
N ASP A 228 9.44 17.54 -20.84
CA ASP A 228 8.95 18.22 -22.05
C ASP A 228 9.20 19.74 -22.00
N ILE A 229 9.10 20.36 -20.83
CA ILE A 229 9.45 21.78 -20.63
C ILE A 229 10.96 21.97 -20.77
N ALA A 230 11.77 21.13 -20.12
CA ALA A 230 13.22 21.20 -20.19
C ALA A 230 13.74 21.01 -21.63
N HIS A 231 13.17 20.08 -22.39
CA HIS A 231 13.50 19.88 -23.80
C HIS A 231 13.24 21.13 -24.64
N LYS A 232 12.13 21.84 -24.38
CA LYS A 232 11.81 23.10 -25.05
C LYS A 232 12.74 24.23 -24.64
N GLU A 233 13.02 24.37 -23.35
CA GLU A 233 13.81 25.47 -22.79
C GLU A 233 15.30 25.32 -23.04
N GLU A 234 15.85 24.11 -22.97
CA GLU A 234 17.27 23.85 -23.21
C GLU A 234 17.63 24.15 -24.67
N TYR A 235 16.74 23.83 -25.62
CA TYR A 235 16.91 24.22 -27.02
C TYR A 235 17.02 25.74 -27.21
N ILE A 236 16.28 26.52 -26.42
CA ILE A 236 16.30 27.99 -26.45
C ILE A 236 17.52 28.53 -25.70
N ASN A 237 17.84 27.98 -24.53
CA ASN A 237 18.87 28.46 -23.62
C ASN A 237 20.29 28.07 -24.06
N LEU A 238 20.54 26.85 -24.53
CA LEU A 238 21.86 26.46 -25.06
C LEU A 238 22.19 27.25 -26.33
N ARG A 239 21.18 27.57 -27.16
CA ARG A 239 21.36 28.51 -28.27
C ARG A 239 21.68 29.91 -27.78
N ALA A 240 20.91 30.47 -26.85
CA ALA A 240 21.11 31.85 -26.39
C ALA A 240 22.45 32.06 -25.64
N ARG A 241 22.89 31.06 -24.85
CA ARG A 241 24.04 31.19 -23.94
C ARG A 241 25.40 30.99 -24.58
N CYS A 242 25.48 30.82 -25.90
CA CYS A 242 26.76 30.87 -26.57
C CYS A 242 27.76 29.80 -26.04
N VAL A 243 27.31 28.57 -25.77
CA VAL A 243 28.19 27.46 -25.33
C VAL A 243 28.06 26.29 -26.30
N ASP A 244 29.17 25.62 -26.63
CA ASP A 244 29.14 24.40 -27.43
C ASP A 244 28.31 23.32 -26.73
N ARG A 245 27.17 23.01 -27.34
CA ARG A 245 26.23 22.00 -26.84
C ARG A 245 26.94 20.67 -26.59
N ASP A 246 27.84 20.26 -27.47
CA ASP A 246 28.58 19.01 -27.39
C ASP A 246 29.59 18.98 -26.22
N ILE A 247 30.13 20.14 -25.83
CA ILE A 247 31.06 20.22 -24.71
C ILE A 247 30.31 20.17 -23.37
N VAL A 248 29.12 20.76 -23.30
CA VAL A 248 28.31 20.82 -22.07
C VAL A 248 27.54 19.52 -21.84
N SER A 249 26.93 18.97 -22.90
CA SER A 249 26.11 17.76 -22.83
C SER A 249 26.91 16.52 -22.43
N ASN A 250 28.21 16.49 -22.70
CA ASN A 250 29.11 15.39 -22.35
C ASN A 250 29.66 15.48 -20.91
N ARG A 251 29.38 16.56 -20.17
CA ARG A 251 29.80 16.68 -18.77
C ARG A 251 28.91 15.81 -17.89
N LYS A 252 29.51 14.88 -17.15
CA LYS A 252 28.79 14.01 -16.20
C LYS A 252 27.91 14.79 -15.21
N SER A 253 28.41 15.91 -14.68
CA SER A 253 27.66 16.76 -13.76
C SER A 253 26.42 17.40 -14.39
N TYR A 254 26.49 17.72 -15.68
CA TYR A 254 25.37 18.25 -16.44
C TYR A 254 24.32 17.18 -16.69
N GLN A 255 24.75 15.98 -17.12
CA GLN A 255 23.86 14.84 -17.35
C GLN A 255 23.14 14.39 -16.06
N SER A 256 23.76 14.54 -14.89
CA SER A 256 23.12 14.18 -13.62
C SER A 256 22.16 15.23 -13.07
N ALA A 257 22.40 16.51 -13.34
CA ALA A 257 21.65 17.62 -12.73
C ALA A 257 20.61 18.25 -13.66
N SER A 258 20.76 18.07 -14.98
CA SER A 258 19.89 18.67 -15.97
C SER A 258 18.54 17.93 -16.04
N ALA A 259 17.46 18.70 -16.03
CA ALA A 259 16.11 18.19 -16.24
C ALA A 259 15.93 17.50 -17.61
N THR A 260 16.79 17.80 -18.59
CA THR A 260 16.75 17.19 -19.91
C THR A 260 17.20 15.73 -19.95
N PHE A 261 18.06 15.32 -19.00
CA PHE A 261 18.57 13.95 -18.85
C PHE A 261 17.91 13.22 -17.68
N ARG A 262 16.73 13.69 -17.29
CA ARG A 262 16.03 13.20 -16.11
C ARG A 262 15.49 11.79 -16.31
N GLY A 263 15.17 11.38 -17.54
CA GLY A 263 14.71 10.03 -17.84
C GLY A 263 15.78 8.99 -17.56
N SER A 264 16.98 9.18 -18.10
CA SER A 264 18.12 8.30 -17.88
C SER A 264 18.60 8.30 -16.41
N SER A 265 18.64 9.48 -15.77
CA SER A 265 18.97 9.60 -14.34
C SER A 265 17.96 8.88 -13.44
N PHE A 266 16.66 9.06 -13.70
CA PHE A 266 15.61 8.40 -12.94
C PHE A 266 15.58 6.89 -13.16
N LEU A 267 15.81 6.42 -14.40
CA LEU A 267 15.94 5.00 -14.70
C LEU A 267 17.09 4.35 -13.95
N LYS A 268 18.24 5.02 -13.87
CA LYS A 268 19.40 4.54 -13.10
C LYS A 268 19.05 4.39 -11.62
N LEU A 269 18.38 5.38 -11.02
CA LEU A 269 17.93 5.33 -9.63
C LEU A 269 16.90 4.21 -9.40
N ALA A 270 15.90 4.09 -10.28
CA ALA A 270 14.89 3.06 -10.19
C ALA A 270 15.51 1.65 -10.25
N ARG A 271 16.52 1.43 -11.09
CA ARG A 271 17.26 0.17 -11.18
C ARG A 271 18.07 -0.12 -9.92
N THR A 272 18.75 0.88 -9.35
CA THR A 272 19.51 0.69 -8.10
C THR A 272 18.61 0.32 -6.93
N HIS A 273 17.40 0.89 -6.87
CA HIS A 273 16.42 0.51 -5.86
C HIS A 273 15.84 -0.88 -6.09
N ALA A 274 15.59 -1.27 -7.35
CA ALA A 274 15.14 -2.61 -7.69
C ALA A 274 16.19 -3.68 -7.31
N SER A 275 17.48 -3.44 -7.60
CA SER A 275 18.57 -4.38 -7.28
C SER A 275 18.92 -4.47 -5.80
N ALA A 276 18.48 -3.51 -4.97
CA ALA A 276 18.70 -3.54 -3.53
C ALA A 276 17.61 -4.31 -2.77
N ASN A 277 16.49 -4.62 -3.44
CA ASN A 277 15.34 -5.35 -2.91
C ASN A 277 15.25 -6.79 -3.46
N GLU A 278 16.30 -7.28 -4.13
CA GLU A 278 16.55 -8.68 -4.50
C GLU A 278 17.59 -9.27 -3.54
#